data_AF-A0A838VMC3-F1
#
_entry.id   AF-A0A838VMC3-F1
#
_cell.length_a   1.000
_cell.length_b   1.000
_cell.length_c   1.000
_cell.angle_alpha   90.00
_cell.angle_beta   90.00
_cell.angle_gamma   90.00
#
_symmetry.space_group_name_H-M   'P 1'
#
loop_
_entity.id
_entity.type
_entity.pdbx_description
1 polymer ?
#
loop_
_entity_poly.entity_id
_entity_poly.type
_entity_poly.pdbx_seq_one_letter_code
_entity_poly.pdbx_strand_id
1 'polypeptide(L)'
;MEYLYYLANASLTLRIVEYLHGRPQMGVSFFTVIHQIDGWVVRVKLQRPLNPQDDGDFRAFLNELGISYSPPMRVQMALWSLESGQSPIEVMRRYQVAIVSHGRPEREEIEAFRQQFVRGLGYCPETLA
;
A
#
# COMPACT_ATOMS: atom_id res chain seq x y z
N MET A 1 7.77 4.35 -12.89
CA MET A 1 7.11 5.47 -12.17
C MET A 1 6.54 4.93 -10.88
N GLU A 2 6.61 5.69 -9.79
CA GLU A 2 6.14 5.23 -8.48
C GLU A 2 5.46 6.31 -7.66
N TYR A 3 4.55 5.86 -6.80
CA TYR A 3 3.79 6.67 -5.86
C TYR A 3 3.90 6.03 -4.49
N LEU A 4 4.22 6.83 -3.48
CA LEU A 4 4.33 6.38 -2.10
C LEU A 4 3.55 7.33 -1.21
N TYR A 5 2.52 6.80 -0.57
CA TYR A 5 1.54 7.56 0.19
C TYR A 5 1.29 6.95 1.55
N TYR A 6 0.93 7.80 2.50
CA TYR A 6 0.47 7.43 3.82
C TYR A 6 -1.02 7.71 3.93
N LEU A 7 -1.79 6.70 4.33
CA LEU A 7 -3.24 6.73 4.45
C LEU A 7 -3.64 6.45 5.90
N ALA A 8 -4.76 7.03 6.31
CA ALA A 8 -5.24 6.88 7.68
C ALA A 8 -5.74 5.46 7.98
N ASN A 9 -6.33 4.75 7.00
CA ASN A 9 -6.98 3.47 7.26
C ASN A 9 -7.03 2.49 6.08
N ALA A 10 -7.51 1.28 6.40
CA ALA A 10 -7.69 0.18 5.45
C ALA A 10 -8.71 0.52 4.36
N SER A 11 -9.83 1.16 4.68
CA SER A 11 -10.83 1.56 3.68
C SER A 11 -10.27 2.47 2.59
N LEU A 12 -9.41 3.43 2.93
CA LEU A 12 -8.73 4.28 1.95
C LEU A 12 -7.75 3.48 1.09
N THR A 13 -7.06 2.50 1.68
CA THR A 13 -6.19 1.58 0.94
C THR A 13 -7.00 0.76 -0.09
N LEU A 14 -8.18 0.26 0.31
CA LEU A 14 -9.07 -0.49 -0.56
C LEU A 14 -9.61 0.36 -1.73
N ARG A 15 -9.88 1.65 -1.52
CA ARG A 15 -10.26 2.57 -2.61
C ARG A 15 -9.18 2.68 -3.68
N ILE A 16 -7.90 2.60 -3.32
CA ILE A 16 -6.80 2.56 -4.31
C ILE A 16 -6.84 1.26 -5.10
N VAL A 17 -7.04 0.13 -4.44
CA VAL A 17 -7.19 -1.18 -5.10
C VAL A 17 -8.34 -1.14 -6.12
N GLU A 18 -9.50 -0.64 -5.72
CA GLU A 18 -10.67 -0.47 -6.59
C GLU A 18 -10.38 0.47 -7.79
N TYR A 19 -9.70 1.59 -7.54
CA TYR A 19 -9.29 2.53 -8.58
C TYR A 19 -8.38 1.88 -9.63
N LEU A 20 -7.41 1.06 -9.18
CA LEU A 20 -6.47 0.36 -10.05
C LEU A 20 -7.14 -0.79 -10.82
N HIS A 21 -8.05 -1.53 -10.19
CA HIS A 21 -8.86 -2.55 -10.85
C HIS A 21 -9.79 -1.97 -11.93
N GLY A 22 -10.35 -0.79 -11.70
CA GLY A 22 -11.14 -0.07 -12.71
C GLY A 22 -10.31 0.47 -13.89
N ARG A 23 -8.98 0.43 -13.82
CA ARG A 23 -8.06 0.99 -14.83
C ARG A 23 -6.89 0.05 -15.12
N PRO A 24 -7.12 -1.16 -15.66
CA PRO A 24 -6.05 -2.11 -15.96
C PRO A 24 -4.98 -1.56 -16.91
N GLN A 25 -5.34 -0.59 -17.77
CA GLN A 25 -4.43 0.12 -18.67
C GLN A 25 -3.30 0.89 -17.97
N MET A 26 -3.42 1.18 -16.67
CA MET A 26 -2.35 1.83 -15.91
C MET A 26 -1.09 0.94 -15.77
N GLY A 27 -1.22 -0.37 -15.99
CA GLY A 27 -0.08 -1.29 -16.01
C GLY A 27 0.66 -1.33 -14.68
N VAL A 28 -0.04 -1.69 -13.59
CA VAL A 28 0.58 -1.85 -12.27
C VAL A 28 1.61 -2.98 -12.33
N SER A 29 2.86 -2.68 -11.97
CA SER A 29 3.91 -3.67 -11.82
C SER A 29 3.75 -4.38 -10.48
N PHE A 30 3.64 -3.61 -9.40
CA PHE A 30 3.31 -4.12 -8.08
C PHE A 30 2.67 -3.04 -7.20
N PHE A 31 1.94 -3.52 -6.21
CA PHE A 31 1.29 -2.79 -5.15
C PHE A 31 1.85 -3.30 -3.84
N THR A 32 2.23 -2.42 -2.92
CA THR A 32 2.74 -2.80 -1.59
C THR A 32 2.00 -2.04 -0.52
N VAL A 33 1.62 -2.75 0.53
CA VAL A 33 0.93 -2.21 1.69
C VAL A 33 1.69 -2.59 2.94
N ILE A 34 2.08 -1.58 3.72
CA ILE A 34 2.72 -1.76 5.02
C ILE A 34 1.83 -1.10 6.08
N HIS A 35 1.37 -1.87 7.05
CA HIS A 35 0.68 -1.33 8.21
C HIS A 35 1.71 -0.82 9.23
N GLN A 36 1.45 0.38 9.74
CA GLN A 36 2.17 0.99 10.86
C GLN A 36 1.14 1.29 11.97
N ILE A 37 1.62 1.61 13.17
CA ILE A 37 0.74 1.83 14.34
C ILE A 37 -0.34 2.87 14.04
N ASP A 38 0.01 3.93 13.33
CA ASP A 38 -0.87 5.09 13.12
C ASP A 38 -1.51 5.14 11.71
N GLY A 39 -1.30 4.12 10.87
CA GLY A 39 -1.82 4.15 9.50
C GLY A 39 -1.15 3.19 8.51
N TRP A 40 -1.36 3.46 7.22
CA TRP A 40 -1.08 2.54 6.12
C TRP A 40 -0.17 3.20 5.09
N VAL A 41 1.01 2.62 4.86
CA VAL A 41 1.91 3.02 3.78
C VAL A 41 1.57 2.22 2.53
N VAL A 42 1.26 2.93 1.45
CA VAL A 42 0.91 2.33 0.16
C VAL A 42 1.92 2.76 -0.89
N ARG A 43 2.52 1.76 -1.56
CA ARG A 43 3.39 1.95 -2.72
C ARG A 43 2.72 1.39 -3.96
N VAL A 44 2.60 2.23 -5.00
CA VAL A 44 2.14 1.82 -6.33
C VAL A 44 3.30 1.98 -7.31
N LYS A 45 3.76 0.88 -7.91
CA LYS A 45 4.77 0.90 -8.98
C LYS A 45 4.10 0.58 -10.31
N LEU A 46 4.29 1.44 -11.30
CA LEU A 46 3.78 1.21 -12.66
C LEU A 46 4.89 0.68 -13.56
N GLN A 47 4.51 -0.23 -14.47
CA GLN A 47 5.40 -0.82 -15.49
C GLN A 47 5.93 0.24 -16.45
N ARG A 48 5.12 1.26 -16.75
CA ARG A 48 5.47 2.38 -17.64
C ARG A 48 5.04 3.71 -17.01
N PRO A 49 5.71 4.82 -17.34
CA PRO A 49 5.22 6.14 -16.96
C PRO A 49 3.84 6.40 -17.56
N LEU A 50 2.98 7.09 -16.81
CA LEU A 50 1.73 7.64 -17.32
C LEU A 50 2.02 8.86 -18.20
N ASN A 51 1.07 9.22 -19.06
CA ASN A 51 1.11 10.54 -19.68
C ASN A 51 0.86 11.63 -18.61
N PRO A 52 1.18 12.90 -18.88
CA PRO A 52 1.08 13.96 -17.88
C PRO A 52 -0.33 14.16 -17.28
N GLN A 53 -1.38 13.92 -18.07
CA GLN A 53 -2.76 14.05 -17.59
C GLN A 53 -3.11 12.91 -16.63
N ASP A 54 -2.87 11.67 -17.02
CA ASP A 54 -3.14 10.50 -16.18
C ASP A 54 -2.26 10.48 -14.90
N ASP A 55 -1.01 10.96 -14.98
CA ASP A 55 -0.16 11.19 -13.80
C ASP A 55 -0.78 12.23 -12.86
N GLY A 56 -1.21 13.37 -13.40
CA GLY A 56 -1.88 14.42 -12.64
C GLY A 56 -3.16 13.94 -11.95
N ASP A 57 -4.04 13.28 -12.71
CA ASP A 57 -5.31 12.75 -12.22
C ASP A 57 -5.09 11.69 -11.14
N PHE A 58 -4.12 10.79 -11.33
CA PHE A 58 -3.82 9.79 -10.31
C PHE A 58 -3.19 10.39 -9.05
N ARG A 59 -2.29 11.37 -9.18
CA ARG A 59 -1.75 12.11 -8.02
C ARG A 59 -2.85 12.86 -7.27
N ALA A 60 -3.75 13.53 -7.98
CA ALA A 60 -4.87 14.24 -7.37
C ALA A 60 -5.74 13.27 -6.56
N PHE A 61 -6.11 12.13 -7.16
CA PHE A 61 -6.82 11.06 -6.46
C PHE A 61 -6.08 10.57 -5.21
N LEU A 62 -4.77 10.31 -5.29
CA LEU A 62 -3.99 9.86 -4.13
C LEU A 62 -3.89 10.93 -3.03
N ASN A 63 -3.78 12.21 -3.41
CA ASN A 63 -3.75 13.33 -2.48
C ASN A 63 -5.10 13.57 -1.78
N GLU A 64 -6.22 13.13 -2.36
CA GLU A 64 -7.52 13.13 -1.67
C GLU A 64 -7.61 12.04 -0.59
N LEU A 65 -6.89 10.93 -0.76
CA LEU A 65 -6.94 9.80 0.17
C LEU A 65 -5.89 9.90 1.28
N GLY A 66 -4.80 10.61 1.05
CA GLY A 66 -3.76 10.80 2.05
C GLY A 66 -2.64 11.71 1.58
N ILE A 67 -1.45 11.49 2.13
CA ILE A 67 -0.31 12.39 1.93
C ILE A 67 0.87 11.67 1.30
N SER A 68 1.63 12.39 0.46
CA SER A 68 2.90 11.87 -0.05
C SER A 68 3.82 11.52 1.11
N TYR A 69 4.44 10.35 1.04
CA TYR A 69 5.19 9.79 2.16
C TYR A 69 6.68 9.70 1.86
N SER A 70 7.48 10.26 2.76
CA SER A 70 8.93 10.10 2.79
C SER A 70 9.28 9.05 3.85
N PRO A 71 9.67 7.82 3.45
CA PRO A 71 9.85 6.73 4.39
C PRO A 71 11.15 6.90 5.19
N PRO A 72 11.17 6.56 6.49
CA PRO A 72 12.43 6.41 7.21
C PRO A 72 13.25 5.26 6.62
N MET A 73 14.56 5.28 6.82
CA MET A 73 15.50 4.36 6.18
C MET A 73 15.12 2.88 6.33
N ARG A 74 14.59 2.47 7.49
CA ARG A 74 14.10 1.10 7.73
C ARG A 74 13.00 0.69 6.75
N VAL A 75 11.99 1.54 6.56
CA VAL A 75 10.86 1.27 5.66
C VAL A 75 11.35 1.32 4.21
N GLN A 76 12.26 2.23 3.89
CA GLN A 76 12.89 2.29 2.56
C GLN A 76 13.63 0.99 2.22
N MET A 77 14.40 0.42 3.17
CA MET A 77 15.10 -0.85 2.99
C MET A 77 14.14 -2.03 2.82
N ALA A 78 13.03 -2.04 3.54
CA ALA A 78 11.97 -3.04 3.35
C ALA A 78 11.35 -2.96 1.94
N LEU A 79 10.97 -1.74 1.50
CA LEU A 79 10.41 -1.52 0.16
C LEU A 79 11.38 -1.92 -0.96
N TRP A 80 12.67 -1.64 -0.79
CA TRP A 80 13.70 -2.04 -1.75
C TRP A 80 13.91 -3.56 -1.77
N SER A 81 13.89 -4.20 -0.59
CA SER A 81 14.04 -5.66 -0.49
C SER A 81 12.87 -6.39 -1.16
N LEU A 82 11.64 -5.89 -1.01
CA LEU A 82 10.47 -6.40 -1.71
C LEU A 82 10.59 -6.25 -3.22
N GLU A 83 10.98 -5.06 -3.70
CA GLU A 83 11.18 -4.82 -5.14
C GLU A 83 12.29 -5.72 -5.73
N SER A 84 13.29 -6.11 -4.93
CA SER A 84 14.31 -7.08 -5.34
C SER A 84 13.82 -8.55 -5.34
N GLY A 85 12.55 -8.79 -5.00
CA GLY A 85 11.92 -10.12 -5.02
C GLY A 85 12.11 -10.94 -3.74
N GLN A 86 12.56 -10.34 -2.64
CA GLN A 86 12.63 -11.05 -1.35
C GLN A 86 11.22 -11.33 -0.80
N SER A 87 11.08 -12.44 -0.06
CA SER A 87 9.80 -12.84 0.52
C SER A 87 9.28 -11.80 1.51
N PRO A 88 8.00 -11.41 1.45
CA PRO A 88 7.40 -10.51 2.44
C PRO A 88 7.64 -10.94 3.89
N ILE A 89 7.57 -12.25 4.18
CA ILE A 89 7.79 -12.79 5.52
C ILE A 89 9.23 -12.55 6.01
N GLU A 90 10.21 -12.76 5.13
CA GLU A 90 11.62 -12.54 5.45
C GLU A 90 11.91 -11.04 5.66
N VAL A 91 11.33 -10.19 4.82
CA VAL A 91 11.44 -8.73 4.92
C VAL A 91 10.81 -8.23 6.22
N MET A 92 9.61 -8.72 6.59
CA MET A 92 8.96 -8.39 7.85
C MET A 92 9.85 -8.74 9.04
N ARG A 93 10.41 -9.95 9.06
CA ARG A 93 11.30 -10.41 10.14
C ARG A 93 12.58 -9.59 10.20
N ARG A 94 13.18 -9.26 9.06
CA ARG A 94 14.46 -8.55 8.98
C ARG A 94 14.33 -7.08 9.40
N TYR A 95 13.30 -6.40 8.93
CA TYR A 95 13.15 -4.95 9.11
C TYR A 95 12.10 -4.59 10.16
N GLN A 96 11.41 -5.57 10.77
CA GLN A 96 10.41 -5.35 11.81
C GLN A 96 9.30 -4.39 11.33
N VAL A 97 8.75 -4.69 10.15
CA VAL A 97 7.62 -3.97 9.53
C VAL A 97 6.49 -4.96 9.29
N ALA A 98 5.24 -4.51 9.33
CA ALA A 98 4.08 -5.35 9.03
C ALA A 98 3.68 -5.18 7.57
N ILE A 99 4.16 -6.08 6.70
CA ILE A 99 3.76 -6.10 5.29
C ILE A 99 2.42 -6.82 5.19
N VAL A 100 1.41 -6.09 4.73
CA VAL A 100 0.05 -6.61 4.57
C VAL A 100 -0.11 -7.27 3.21
N SER A 101 0.42 -6.63 2.17
CA SER A 101 0.33 -7.09 0.79
C SER A 101 1.53 -6.64 -0.03
N HIS A 102 1.99 -7.49 -0.95
CA HIS A 102 2.99 -7.14 -1.96
C HIS A 102 2.78 -7.96 -3.24
N GLY A 103 2.55 -7.29 -4.37
CA GLY A 103 2.34 -7.95 -5.66
C GLY A 103 1.19 -7.31 -6.44
N ARG A 104 0.19 -8.10 -6.82
CA ARG A 104 -1.02 -7.56 -7.44
C ARG A 104 -1.84 -6.79 -6.40
N PRO A 105 -2.62 -5.78 -6.80
CA PRO A 105 -3.50 -5.07 -5.88
C PRO A 105 -4.71 -5.96 -5.53
N GLU A 106 -4.54 -6.89 -4.60
CA GLU A 106 -5.60 -7.81 -4.17
C GLU A 106 -6.27 -7.29 -2.89
N ARG A 107 -7.60 -7.37 -2.85
CA ARG A 107 -8.42 -6.86 -1.75
C ARG A 107 -8.38 -7.80 -0.55
N GLU A 108 -8.29 -9.10 -0.83
CA GLU A 108 -8.42 -10.21 0.08
C GLU A 108 -7.37 -10.15 1.20
N GLU A 109 -6.13 -9.79 0.88
CA GLU A 109 -5.04 -9.69 1.86
C GLU A 109 -5.28 -8.56 2.87
N ILE A 110 -5.73 -7.39 2.39
CA ILE A 110 -6.03 -6.22 3.24
C ILE A 110 -7.24 -6.51 4.14
N GLU A 111 -8.27 -7.15 3.60
CA GLU A 111 -9.45 -7.52 4.37
C GLU A 111 -9.16 -8.60 5.41
N ALA A 112 -8.38 -9.62 5.05
CA ALA A 112 -7.97 -10.67 5.97
C ALA A 112 -7.17 -10.09 7.14
N PHE A 113 -6.22 -9.17 6.86
CA PHE A 113 -5.46 -8.48 7.89
C PHE A 113 -6.37 -7.67 8.83
N ARG A 114 -7.32 -6.89 8.26
CA ARG A 114 -8.31 -6.15 9.05
C ARG A 114 -9.10 -7.09 9.97
N GLN A 115 -9.62 -8.19 9.45
CA GLN A 115 -10.41 -9.14 10.24
C GLN A 115 -9.59 -9.81 11.36
N GLN A 116 -8.34 -10.18 11.10
CA GLN A 116 -7.46 -10.79 12.10
C GLN A 116 -7.19 -9.83 13.26
N PHE A 117 -6.90 -8.56 12.99
CA PHE A 117 -6.67 -7.57 14.04
C PHE A 117 -7.94 -7.26 14.84
N VAL A 118 -9.09 -7.08 14.19
CA VAL A 118 -10.37 -6.82 14.89
C VAL A 118 -10.72 -7.99 15.83
N ARG A 119 -10.52 -9.24 15.38
CA ARG A 119 -10.75 -10.42 16.22
C ARG A 119 -9.79 -10.51 17.40
N GLY A 120 -8.54 -10.07 17.23
CA GLY A 120 -7.53 -10.07 18.30
C GLY A 120 -7.73 -8.94 19.34
N LEU A 121 -8.31 -7.81 18.93
CA LEU A 121 -8.48 -6.63 19.78
C LEU A 121 -9.84 -6.58 20.48
N GLY A 122 -10.88 -7.21 19.93
CA GLY A 122 -12.25 -7.13 20.45
C GLY A 122 -12.97 -5.80 20.12
N TYR A 123 -12.33 -4.91 19.37
CA TYR A 123 -12.88 -3.67 18.82
C TYR A 123 -12.22 -3.36 17.47
N CYS A 124 -12.78 -2.42 16.68
CA CYS A 124 -12.20 -1.98 15.41
C CYS A 124 -11.54 -0.60 15.57
N PRO A 125 -10.20 -0.52 15.62
CA PRO A 125 -9.48 0.75 15.56
C PRO A 125 -9.82 1.55 14.29
N GLU A 126 -9.78 2.88 14.36
CA GLU A 126 -10.03 3.75 13.20
C GLU A 126 -9.05 3.51 12.05
N THR A 127 -7.81 3.14 12.35
CA THR A 127 -6.82 2.76 11.34
C THR A 127 -7.19 1.47 10.61
N LEU A 128 -8.06 0.65 11.18
CA LEU A 128 -8.54 -0.59 10.58
C LEU A 128 -9.96 -0.45 10.03
N ALA A 129 -10.60 0.71 10.11
CA ALA A 129 -11.94 0.94 9.58
C ALA A 129 -12.00 0.69 8.06
#